data_AF-A0A8T5GGJ6-F1
#
_entry.id   AF-A0A8T5GGJ6-F1
#
_cell.length_a   1.000
_cell.length_b   1.000
_cell.length_c   1.000
_cell.angle_alpha   90.00
_cell.angle_beta   90.00
_cell.angle_gamma   90.00
#
_symmetry.space_group_name_H-M   'P 1'
#
loop_
_entity.id
_entity.type
_entity.pdbx_description
1 polymer ?
#
loop_
_entity_poly.entity_id
_entity_poly.type
_entity_poly.pdbx_seq_one_letter_code
_entity_poly.pdbx_strand_id
1 'polypeptide(L)'
;MTDETEGDVWYSERLESLVRFGFQRERVETFLHEDEAHIVDRLAWLEARREQASQIEDRIVSFGAEHPNHDVDFSLITEALADPFAVDDVYSSFERMMAQHAPWEPALERGKVAWHEFGLGEDWKRLYQRLANLDASSAASIQILYPLFGQPERFDELFRHLDIIEMDEDRQRSVMRQGYDSLKTMGYHLPDIEHHSLMDAFAVIEKWQGFHHLSEQLKLSIAQLITPFDEELSQDLEHRRSSLNRIEQDDELHEIEREVNRLGQTFEDRRLEVSTIIQEWRGSGIVFPHEGDLHPSELMEWEANLESIKDSIEQHLALVARWNRFERYWPSRVETSRKWVGLLEHSEDLQDAVDALDQLWKQLELDGLSLLDHFEGAGLVLDEWRQRLFEDPLRTMEMLTHARPKWDRAVSLIENLEAVDVSFEGEGGATGRVRLLRETELSVELMDEVEHFINERTRRNNRHRDMLNRELADLRIADKIGTERDTSAMNLNEFESYVATLQRSDSTVTLG
;
A
#
# COMPACT_ATOMS: atom_id res chain seq x y z
N MET A 1 -101.56 -8.77 -61.22
CA MET A 1 -101.00 -9.23 -62.51
C MET A 1 -100.10 -8.11 -62.98
N THR A 2 -98.78 -8.35 -62.88
CA THR A 2 -97.61 -7.57 -63.34
C THR A 2 -96.50 -8.07 -62.39
N ASP A 3 -95.80 -9.18 -62.61
CA ASP A 3 -95.02 -9.58 -63.81
C ASP A 3 -94.28 -8.38 -64.41
N GLU A 4 -93.45 -7.75 -63.58
CA GLU A 4 -92.31 -6.96 -64.02
C GLU A 4 -91.12 -7.92 -64.06
N THR A 5 -90.86 -8.45 -65.25
CA THR A 5 -89.55 -8.97 -65.61
C THR A 5 -88.51 -7.88 -65.34
N GLU A 6 -87.67 -8.08 -64.30
CA GLU A 6 -86.38 -7.42 -64.18
C GLU A 6 -85.66 -7.58 -65.53
N GLY A 7 -85.61 -6.49 -66.29
CA GLY A 7 -84.76 -6.43 -67.46
C GLY A 7 -83.33 -6.58 -66.98
N ASP A 8 -82.72 -7.73 -67.27
CA ASP A 8 -81.33 -8.00 -66.95
C ASP A 8 -80.50 -6.85 -67.54
N VAL A 9 -80.01 -5.98 -66.66
CA VAL A 9 -79.25 -4.81 -67.08
C VAL A 9 -77.99 -5.35 -67.75
N TRP A 10 -77.66 -4.88 -68.95
CA TRP A 10 -76.66 -5.52 -69.83
C TRP A 10 -75.25 -5.70 -69.19
N TYR A 11 -74.99 -5.06 -68.05
CA TYR A 11 -73.76 -5.15 -67.27
C TYR A 11 -73.88 -5.92 -65.94
N SER A 12 -75.00 -6.61 -65.68
CA SER A 12 -75.26 -7.37 -64.45
C SER A 12 -74.18 -8.40 -64.14
N GLU A 13 -73.70 -9.14 -65.15
CA GLU A 13 -72.61 -10.11 -65.00
C GLU A 13 -71.29 -9.46 -64.54
N ARG A 14 -70.99 -8.25 -65.06
CA ARG A 14 -69.79 -7.49 -64.69
C ARG A 14 -69.90 -6.95 -63.27
N LEU A 15 -71.09 -6.45 -62.89
CA LEU A 15 -71.39 -6.02 -61.52
C LEU A 15 -71.25 -7.17 -60.51
N GLU A 16 -71.82 -8.34 -60.82
CA GLU A 16 -71.69 -9.54 -59.98
C GLU A 16 -70.22 -9.98 -59.84
N SER A 17 -69.40 -9.80 -60.88
CA SER A 17 -67.96 -10.08 -60.83
C SER A 17 -67.22 -9.16 -59.83
N LEU A 18 -67.59 -7.88 -59.76
CA LEU A 18 -67.02 -6.90 -58.81
C LEU A 18 -67.45 -7.19 -57.36
N VAL A 19 -68.71 -7.55 -57.14
CA VAL A 19 -69.23 -7.91 -55.81
C VAL A 19 -68.62 -9.22 -55.33
N ARG A 20 -68.45 -10.21 -56.21
CA ARG A 20 -67.78 -11.49 -55.89
C ARG A 20 -66.31 -11.32 -55.53
N PHE A 21 -65.63 -10.33 -56.10
CA PHE A 21 -64.26 -9.99 -55.71
C PHE A 21 -64.20 -9.47 -54.26
N GLY A 22 -65.25 -8.76 -53.79
CA GLY A 22 -65.33 -8.26 -52.43
C GLY A 22 -65.78 -6.79 -52.33
N PHE A 23 -66.05 -6.12 -53.46
CA PHE A 23 -66.52 -4.73 -53.43
C PHE A 23 -67.93 -4.61 -52.87
N GLN A 24 -68.15 -3.56 -52.07
CA GLN A 24 -69.45 -3.29 -51.44
C GLN A 24 -70.52 -2.96 -52.50
N ARG A 25 -71.48 -3.88 -52.69
CA ARG A 25 -72.56 -3.78 -53.70
C ARG A 25 -73.25 -2.42 -53.69
N GLU A 26 -73.68 -1.94 -52.51
CA GLU A 26 -74.40 -0.67 -52.36
C GLU A 26 -73.60 0.54 -52.90
N ARG A 27 -72.28 0.56 -52.67
CA ARG A 27 -71.40 1.65 -53.12
C ARG A 27 -71.14 1.59 -54.62
N VAL A 28 -70.95 0.39 -55.15
CA VAL A 28 -70.76 0.15 -56.59
C VAL A 28 -72.03 0.53 -57.37
N GLU A 29 -73.20 0.10 -56.91
CA GLU A 29 -74.48 0.43 -57.53
C GLU A 29 -74.76 1.93 -57.45
N THR A 30 -74.55 2.58 -56.29
CA THR A 30 -74.73 4.03 -56.15
C THR A 30 -73.89 4.80 -57.16
N PHE A 31 -72.61 4.43 -57.31
CA PHE A 31 -71.71 5.07 -58.27
C PHE A 31 -72.11 4.82 -59.72
N LEU A 32 -72.67 3.67 -60.07
CA LEU A 32 -73.13 3.42 -61.44
C LEU A 32 -74.39 4.25 -61.79
N HIS A 33 -75.28 4.50 -60.82
CA HIS A 33 -76.54 5.24 -61.04
C HIS A 33 -76.39 6.77 -60.94
N GLU A 34 -75.28 7.28 -60.41
CA GLU A 34 -74.99 8.73 -60.33
C GLU A 34 -74.88 9.42 -61.70
N ASP A 35 -74.46 8.69 -62.74
CA ASP A 35 -74.39 9.20 -64.12
C ASP A 35 -74.60 8.07 -65.13
N GLU A 36 -75.89 7.79 -65.39
CA GLU A 36 -76.32 6.71 -66.26
C GLU A 36 -75.82 6.84 -67.71
N ALA A 37 -75.43 8.05 -68.15
CA ALA A 37 -74.92 8.29 -69.50
C ALA A 37 -73.50 7.75 -69.71
N HIS A 38 -72.72 7.55 -68.63
CA HIS A 38 -71.32 7.12 -68.67
C HIS A 38 -71.07 5.79 -67.93
N ILE A 39 -72.11 4.94 -67.81
CA ILE A 39 -72.01 3.65 -67.12
C ILE A 39 -70.85 2.80 -67.64
N VAL A 40 -70.59 2.78 -68.96
CA VAL A 40 -69.49 2.00 -69.56
C VAL A 40 -68.13 2.42 -68.99
N ASP A 41 -67.88 3.73 -68.90
CA ASP A 41 -66.62 4.29 -68.41
C ASP A 41 -66.47 4.11 -66.90
N ARG A 42 -67.57 4.27 -66.14
CA ARG A 42 -67.60 4.03 -64.69
C ARG A 42 -67.35 2.55 -64.36
N LEU A 43 -67.87 1.64 -65.18
CA LEU A 43 -67.66 0.22 -64.98
C LEU A 43 -66.23 -0.19 -65.36
N ALA A 44 -65.69 0.35 -66.44
CA ALA A 44 -64.26 0.18 -66.77
C ALA A 44 -63.35 0.72 -65.67
N TRP A 45 -63.71 1.85 -65.04
CA TRP A 45 -63.00 2.38 -63.88
C TRP A 45 -63.05 1.43 -62.68
N LEU A 46 -64.23 0.89 -62.35
CA LEU A 46 -64.37 -0.09 -61.26
C LEU A 46 -63.61 -1.39 -61.51
N GLU A 47 -63.57 -1.87 -62.75
CA GLU A 47 -62.76 -3.03 -63.13
C GLU A 47 -61.26 -2.76 -63.01
N ALA A 48 -60.82 -1.55 -63.37
CA ALA A 48 -59.43 -1.14 -63.14
C ALA A 48 -59.10 -1.08 -61.64
N ARG A 49 -60.05 -0.65 -60.77
CA ARG A 49 -59.88 -0.70 -59.31
C ARG A 49 -59.80 -2.11 -58.77
N ARG A 50 -60.63 -3.01 -59.29
CA ARG A 50 -60.57 -4.43 -58.94
C ARG A 50 -59.22 -5.03 -59.29
N GLU A 51 -58.71 -4.74 -60.48
CA GLU A 51 -57.40 -5.24 -60.92
C GLU A 51 -56.28 -4.75 -60.00
N GLN A 52 -56.27 -3.45 -59.65
CA GLN A 52 -55.32 -2.89 -58.69
C GLN A 52 -55.44 -3.52 -57.29
N ALA A 53 -56.66 -3.71 -56.79
CA ALA A 53 -56.89 -4.36 -55.50
C ALA A 53 -56.40 -5.82 -55.51
N SER A 54 -56.67 -6.57 -56.58
CA SER A 54 -56.18 -7.94 -56.75
C SER A 54 -54.66 -8.01 -56.76
N GLN A 55 -53.98 -7.07 -57.42
CA GLN A 55 -52.52 -7.00 -57.41
C GLN A 55 -51.94 -6.73 -56.02
N ILE A 56 -52.62 -5.93 -55.19
CA ILE A 56 -52.24 -5.70 -53.80
C ILE A 56 -52.46 -6.97 -52.97
N GLU A 57 -53.60 -7.65 -53.10
CA GLU A 57 -53.86 -8.92 -52.41
C GLU A 57 -52.83 -9.99 -52.77
N ASP A 58 -52.51 -10.14 -54.05
CA ASP A 58 -51.50 -11.09 -54.54
C ASP A 58 -50.11 -10.79 -53.95
N ARG A 59 -49.75 -9.50 -53.82
CA ARG A 59 -48.48 -9.09 -53.20
C ARG A 59 -48.47 -9.34 -51.70
N ILE A 60 -49.57 -9.07 -50.99
CA ILE A 60 -49.71 -9.39 -49.56
C ILE A 60 -49.53 -10.89 -49.32
N VAL A 61 -50.21 -11.73 -50.12
CA VAL A 61 -50.12 -13.19 -50.02
C VAL A 61 -48.70 -13.68 -50.35
N SER A 62 -48.10 -13.17 -51.43
CA SER A 62 -46.75 -13.55 -51.84
C SER A 62 -45.71 -13.14 -50.80
N PHE A 63 -45.85 -11.96 -50.21
CA PHE A 63 -44.97 -11.50 -49.15
C PHE A 63 -45.12 -12.35 -47.88
N GLY A 64 -46.34 -12.61 -47.43
CA GLY A 64 -46.60 -13.42 -46.24
C GLY A 64 -46.14 -14.87 -46.38
N ALA A 65 -46.24 -15.45 -47.58
CA ALA A 65 -45.74 -16.80 -47.85
C ALA A 65 -44.21 -16.91 -47.77
N GLU A 66 -43.50 -15.90 -48.27
CA GLU A 66 -42.04 -15.89 -48.32
C GLU A 66 -41.40 -15.32 -47.03
N HIS A 67 -42.17 -14.68 -46.15
CA HIS A 67 -41.70 -14.10 -44.88
C HIS A 67 -42.54 -14.53 -43.66
N PRO A 68 -42.64 -15.83 -43.35
CA PRO A 68 -43.49 -16.33 -42.26
C PRO A 68 -43.08 -15.85 -40.86
N ASN A 69 -41.84 -15.35 -40.71
CA ASN A 69 -41.29 -14.85 -39.45
C ASN A 69 -41.38 -13.32 -39.31
N HIS A 70 -41.87 -12.61 -40.33
CA HIS A 70 -42.13 -11.17 -40.24
C HIS A 70 -43.54 -10.94 -39.72
N ASP A 71 -43.65 -10.33 -38.53
CA ASP A 71 -44.92 -9.97 -37.91
C ASP A 71 -45.46 -8.65 -38.50
N VAL A 72 -45.77 -8.66 -39.80
CA VAL A 72 -46.38 -7.51 -40.50
C VAL A 72 -47.88 -7.75 -40.57
N ASP A 73 -48.65 -6.88 -39.90
CA ASP A 73 -50.11 -6.94 -39.89
C ASP A 73 -50.70 -6.22 -41.11
N PHE A 74 -51.19 -7.00 -42.07
CA PHE A 74 -51.88 -6.50 -43.26
C PHE A 74 -53.40 -6.38 -43.09
N SER A 75 -53.97 -6.71 -41.92
CA SER A 75 -55.43 -6.78 -41.71
C SER A 75 -56.16 -5.50 -42.13
N LEU A 76 -55.67 -4.34 -41.69
CA LEU A 76 -56.24 -3.03 -42.02
C LEU A 76 -56.17 -2.71 -43.53
N ILE A 77 -55.12 -3.17 -44.22
CA ILE A 77 -54.96 -2.99 -45.66
C ILE A 77 -55.97 -3.87 -46.39
N THR A 78 -56.07 -5.15 -46.02
CA THR A 78 -57.00 -6.12 -46.61
C THR A 78 -58.46 -5.71 -46.42
N GLU A 79 -58.83 -5.21 -45.24
CA GLU A 79 -60.20 -4.72 -44.97
C GLU A 79 -60.57 -3.51 -45.84
N ALA A 80 -59.62 -2.60 -46.07
CA ALA A 80 -59.84 -1.39 -46.85
C ALA A 80 -59.95 -1.63 -48.37
N LEU A 81 -59.44 -2.76 -48.89
CA LEU A 81 -59.55 -3.15 -50.31
C LEU A 81 -61.00 -3.45 -50.74
N ALA A 82 -61.91 -3.70 -49.80
CA ALA A 82 -63.33 -3.90 -50.10
C ALA A 82 -64.04 -2.61 -50.57
N ASP A 83 -63.42 -1.43 -50.39
CA ASP A 83 -63.93 -0.15 -50.89
C ASP A 83 -63.21 0.27 -52.19
N PRO A 84 -63.88 0.25 -53.36
CA PRO A 84 -63.26 0.61 -54.64
C PRO A 84 -62.75 2.06 -54.68
N PHE A 85 -63.25 2.95 -53.82
CA PHE A 85 -62.82 4.35 -53.76
C PHE A 85 -61.57 4.56 -52.90
N ALA A 86 -61.24 3.61 -52.03
CA ALA A 86 -60.08 3.69 -51.15
C ALA A 86 -58.81 3.07 -51.76
N VAL A 87 -58.92 2.36 -52.89
CA VAL A 87 -57.83 1.54 -53.47
C VAL A 87 -56.52 2.32 -53.68
N ASP A 88 -56.57 3.59 -54.11
CA ASP A 88 -55.36 4.42 -54.28
C ASP A 88 -54.66 4.76 -52.95
N ASP A 89 -55.47 5.06 -51.92
CA ASP A 89 -54.97 5.36 -50.58
C ASP A 89 -54.41 4.09 -49.92
N VAL A 90 -55.06 2.95 -50.17
CA VAL A 90 -54.59 1.64 -49.74
C VAL A 90 -53.28 1.27 -50.42
N TYR A 91 -53.18 1.45 -51.75
CA TYR A 91 -51.94 1.24 -52.49
C TYR A 91 -50.79 2.08 -51.93
N SER A 92 -51.02 3.38 -51.72
CA SER A 92 -50.01 4.28 -51.15
C SER A 92 -49.61 3.93 -49.72
N SER A 93 -50.52 3.35 -48.94
CA SER A 93 -50.25 2.89 -47.57
C SER A 93 -49.49 1.56 -47.57
N PHE A 94 -49.86 0.65 -48.45
CA PHE A 94 -49.15 -0.60 -48.69
C PHE A 94 -47.71 -0.36 -49.17
N GLU A 95 -47.50 0.49 -50.17
CA GLU A 95 -46.16 0.86 -50.65
C GLU A 95 -45.28 1.45 -49.55
N ARG A 96 -45.85 2.28 -48.65
CA ARG A 96 -45.12 2.82 -47.49
C ARG A 96 -44.75 1.74 -46.48
N MET A 97 -45.62 0.78 -46.25
CA MET A 97 -45.37 -0.36 -45.37
C MET A 97 -44.27 -1.26 -45.95
N MET A 98 -44.38 -1.60 -47.24
CA MET A 98 -43.35 -2.36 -47.96
C MET A 98 -42.00 -1.64 -47.95
N ALA A 99 -41.98 -0.32 -48.16
CA ALA A 99 -40.74 0.46 -48.09
C ALA A 99 -40.06 0.43 -46.70
N GLN A 100 -40.79 0.12 -45.62
CA GLN A 100 -40.23 -0.01 -44.27
C GLN A 100 -39.69 -1.41 -43.99
N HIS A 101 -40.45 -2.45 -44.37
CA HIS A 101 -40.13 -3.84 -44.03
C HIS A 101 -39.31 -4.57 -45.11
N ALA A 102 -39.56 -4.26 -46.38
CA ALA A 102 -38.84 -4.81 -47.53
C ALA A 102 -38.57 -3.71 -48.57
N PRO A 103 -37.61 -2.79 -48.32
CA PRO A 103 -37.37 -1.61 -49.15
C PRO A 103 -37.11 -1.92 -50.64
N TRP A 104 -36.63 -3.13 -50.93
CA TRP A 104 -36.33 -3.61 -52.28
C TRP A 104 -37.57 -4.03 -53.08
N GLU A 105 -38.66 -4.41 -52.42
CA GLU A 105 -39.84 -5.00 -53.06
C GLU A 105 -40.54 -4.00 -54.00
N PRO A 106 -40.81 -2.74 -53.62
CA PRO A 106 -41.42 -1.76 -54.53
C PRO A 106 -40.62 -1.50 -55.80
N ALA A 107 -39.29 -1.52 -55.70
CA ALA A 107 -38.42 -1.33 -56.86
C ALA A 107 -38.44 -2.56 -57.77
N LEU A 108 -38.52 -3.76 -57.20
CA LEU A 108 -38.56 -5.02 -57.95
C LEU A 108 -39.92 -5.26 -58.63
N GLU A 109 -41.02 -4.97 -57.95
CA GLU A 109 -42.37 -5.18 -58.48
C GLU A 109 -42.63 -4.31 -59.71
N ARG A 110 -42.14 -3.06 -59.72
CA ARG A 110 -42.22 -2.19 -60.90
C ARG A 110 -41.58 -2.78 -62.16
N GLY A 111 -40.59 -3.65 -62.00
CA GLY A 111 -39.92 -4.33 -63.11
C GLY A 111 -40.62 -5.61 -63.58
N LYS A 112 -41.54 -6.18 -62.78
CA LYS A 112 -42.10 -7.54 -62.98
C LYS A 112 -42.62 -7.81 -64.38
N VAL A 113 -43.39 -6.88 -64.96
CA VAL A 113 -43.93 -7.02 -66.32
C VAL A 113 -42.81 -7.21 -67.35
N ALA A 114 -41.73 -6.44 -67.26
CA ALA A 114 -40.59 -6.54 -68.17
C ALA A 114 -39.90 -7.92 -68.08
N TRP A 115 -39.77 -8.48 -66.88
CA TRP A 115 -39.21 -9.82 -66.68
C TRP A 115 -40.08 -10.92 -67.31
N HIS A 116 -41.40 -10.84 -67.14
CA HIS A 116 -42.33 -11.79 -67.73
C HIS A 116 -42.37 -11.68 -69.27
N GLU A 117 -42.37 -10.47 -69.82
CA GLU A 117 -42.34 -10.24 -71.27
C GLU A 117 -41.03 -10.70 -71.91
N PHE A 118 -39.90 -10.57 -71.20
CA PHE A 118 -38.59 -11.06 -71.64
C PHE A 118 -38.44 -12.59 -71.50
N GLY A 119 -39.42 -13.28 -70.92
CA GLY A 119 -39.42 -14.74 -70.74
C GLY A 119 -38.67 -15.25 -69.49
N LEU A 120 -38.28 -14.35 -68.57
CA LEU A 120 -37.53 -14.64 -67.35
C LEU A 120 -38.39 -14.52 -66.08
N GLY A 121 -39.68 -14.85 -66.16
CA GLY A 121 -40.60 -14.76 -65.02
C GLY A 121 -40.25 -15.67 -63.84
N GLU A 122 -39.68 -16.85 -64.08
CA GLU A 122 -39.21 -17.74 -63.01
C GLU A 122 -37.96 -17.20 -62.31
N ASP A 123 -37.07 -16.54 -63.07
CA ASP A 123 -35.89 -15.87 -62.52
C ASP A 123 -36.26 -14.65 -61.67
N TRP A 124 -37.32 -13.92 -62.04
CA TRP A 124 -37.88 -12.87 -61.20
C TRP A 124 -38.38 -13.43 -59.85
N LYS A 125 -39.10 -14.55 -59.86
CA LYS A 125 -39.54 -15.21 -58.61
C LYS A 125 -38.33 -15.64 -57.77
N ARG A 126 -37.31 -16.22 -58.40
CA ARG A 126 -36.06 -16.59 -57.71
C ARG A 126 -35.38 -15.37 -57.09
N LEU A 127 -35.32 -14.25 -57.81
CA LEU A 127 -34.76 -13.00 -57.29
C LEU A 127 -35.56 -12.50 -56.07
N TYR A 128 -36.88 -12.52 -56.15
CA TYR A 128 -37.77 -12.14 -55.06
C TYR A 128 -37.51 -13.00 -53.81
N GLN A 129 -37.47 -14.32 -53.96
CA GLN A 129 -37.20 -15.25 -52.86
C GLN A 129 -35.81 -15.06 -52.23
N ARG A 130 -34.80 -14.78 -53.06
CA ARG A 130 -33.43 -14.54 -52.55
C ARG A 130 -33.37 -13.25 -51.73
N LEU A 131 -33.96 -12.16 -52.24
CA LEU A 131 -34.01 -10.89 -51.52
C LEU A 131 -34.86 -10.97 -50.24
N ALA A 132 -35.90 -11.81 -50.24
CA ALA A 132 -36.74 -12.09 -49.07
C ALA A 132 -35.99 -12.80 -47.94
N ASN A 133 -35.00 -13.64 -48.28
CA ASN A 133 -34.21 -14.40 -47.30
C ASN A 133 -33.02 -13.63 -46.73
N LEU A 134 -32.69 -12.46 -47.28
CA LEU A 134 -31.61 -11.63 -46.77
C LEU A 134 -32.00 -10.94 -45.46
N ASP A 135 -31.04 -10.77 -44.56
CA ASP A 135 -31.22 -10.01 -43.33
C ASP A 135 -31.43 -8.52 -43.62
N ALA A 136 -32.15 -7.83 -42.73
CA ALA A 136 -32.42 -6.39 -42.84
C ALA A 136 -31.13 -5.54 -42.92
N SER A 137 -30.02 -6.03 -42.35
CA SER A 137 -28.69 -5.39 -42.45
C SER A 137 -28.17 -5.28 -43.89
N SER A 138 -28.60 -6.18 -44.79
CA SER A 138 -28.21 -6.18 -46.21
C SER A 138 -28.95 -5.11 -47.05
N ALA A 139 -29.96 -4.43 -46.49
CA ALA A 139 -30.82 -3.49 -47.22
C ALA A 139 -30.04 -2.38 -47.97
N ALA A 140 -29.01 -1.80 -47.33
CA ALA A 140 -28.20 -0.75 -47.95
C ALA A 140 -27.39 -1.27 -49.16
N SER A 141 -26.88 -2.51 -49.08
CA SER A 141 -26.16 -3.15 -50.18
C SER A 141 -27.10 -3.48 -51.34
N ILE A 142 -28.33 -3.90 -51.04
CA ILE A 142 -29.35 -4.20 -52.05
C ILE A 142 -29.81 -2.94 -52.81
N GLN A 143 -29.87 -1.78 -52.15
CA GLN A 143 -30.28 -0.51 -52.80
C GLN A 143 -29.46 -0.17 -54.05
N ILE A 144 -28.19 -0.59 -54.09
CA ILE A 144 -27.29 -0.39 -55.24
C ILE A 144 -27.81 -1.15 -56.48
N LEU A 145 -28.58 -2.23 -56.29
CA LEU A 145 -29.12 -3.08 -57.34
C LEU A 145 -30.44 -2.58 -57.92
N TYR A 146 -31.10 -1.59 -57.31
CA TYR A 146 -32.43 -1.12 -57.76
C TYR A 146 -32.49 -0.72 -59.23
N PRO A 147 -31.48 -0.04 -59.82
CA PRO A 147 -31.51 0.30 -61.25
C PRO A 147 -31.55 -0.94 -62.17
N LEU A 148 -31.04 -2.09 -61.70
CA LEU A 148 -31.00 -3.34 -62.45
C LEU A 148 -32.31 -4.14 -62.37
N PHE A 149 -33.17 -3.86 -61.40
CA PHE A 149 -34.44 -4.60 -61.23
C PHE A 149 -35.41 -4.43 -62.40
N GLY A 150 -35.28 -3.38 -63.21
CA GLY A 150 -36.06 -3.19 -64.43
C GLY A 150 -35.39 -3.68 -65.72
N GLN A 151 -34.22 -4.31 -65.65
CA GLN A 151 -33.36 -4.65 -66.81
C GLN A 151 -33.13 -6.17 -66.88
N PRO A 152 -34.13 -6.98 -67.29
CA PRO A 152 -34.01 -8.44 -67.35
C PRO A 152 -32.86 -8.92 -68.26
N GLU A 153 -32.47 -8.13 -69.26
CA GLU A 153 -31.34 -8.39 -70.15
C GLU A 153 -29.97 -8.39 -69.41
N ARG A 154 -29.91 -7.84 -68.20
CA ARG A 154 -28.71 -7.82 -67.33
C ARG A 154 -28.83 -8.76 -66.13
N PHE A 155 -29.69 -9.77 -66.20
CA PHE A 155 -29.88 -10.78 -65.15
C PHE A 155 -28.56 -11.34 -64.60
N ASP A 156 -27.61 -11.71 -65.47
CA ASP A 156 -26.32 -12.29 -65.04
C ASP A 156 -25.50 -11.32 -64.17
N GLU A 157 -25.58 -10.01 -64.44
CA GLU A 157 -24.90 -9.00 -63.65
C GLU A 157 -25.56 -8.83 -62.28
N LEU A 158 -26.89 -8.76 -62.27
CA LEU A 158 -27.68 -8.65 -61.05
C LEU A 158 -27.45 -9.83 -60.11
N PHE A 159 -27.52 -11.06 -60.63
CA PHE A 159 -27.34 -12.27 -59.83
C PHE A 159 -25.92 -12.39 -59.28
N ARG A 160 -24.89 -12.03 -60.04
CA ARG A 160 -23.51 -12.00 -59.53
C ARG A 160 -23.35 -11.00 -58.38
N HIS A 161 -23.97 -9.82 -58.45
CA HIS A 161 -23.90 -8.87 -57.35
C HIS A 161 -24.68 -9.35 -56.13
N LEU A 162 -25.83 -9.98 -56.33
CA LEU A 162 -26.59 -10.60 -55.25
C LEU A 162 -25.82 -11.75 -54.58
N ASP A 163 -25.14 -12.60 -55.35
CA ASP A 163 -24.26 -13.66 -54.83
C ASP A 163 -23.19 -13.07 -53.88
N ILE A 164 -22.60 -11.92 -54.24
CA ILE A 164 -21.59 -11.25 -53.40
C ILE A 164 -22.20 -10.78 -52.08
N ILE A 165 -23.43 -10.23 -52.10
CA ILE A 165 -24.12 -9.76 -50.90
C ILE A 165 -24.44 -10.94 -49.98
N GLU A 166 -25.00 -12.02 -50.53
CA GLU A 166 -25.29 -13.26 -49.77
C GLU A 166 -24.02 -13.87 -49.17
N MET A 167 -22.93 -13.92 -49.94
CA MET A 167 -21.65 -14.42 -49.44
C MET A 167 -21.11 -13.58 -48.27
N ASP A 168 -21.30 -12.26 -48.29
CA ASP A 168 -20.91 -11.40 -47.17
C ASP A 168 -21.79 -11.64 -45.93
N GLU A 169 -23.11 -11.79 -46.11
CA GLU A 169 -24.03 -12.12 -45.02
C GLU A 169 -23.70 -13.47 -44.37
N ASP A 170 -23.46 -14.51 -45.18
CA ASP A 170 -23.06 -15.83 -44.72
C ASP A 170 -21.75 -15.78 -43.91
N ARG A 171 -20.79 -14.96 -44.38
CA ARG A 171 -19.54 -14.73 -43.66
C ARG A 171 -19.81 -14.05 -42.31
N GLN A 172 -20.66 -13.03 -42.26
CA GLN A 172 -21.02 -12.35 -41.01
C GLN A 172 -21.71 -13.31 -40.03
N ARG A 173 -22.67 -14.12 -40.51
CA ARG A 173 -23.32 -15.18 -39.71
C ARG A 173 -22.30 -16.19 -39.17
N SER A 174 -21.30 -16.56 -39.96
CA SER A 174 -20.23 -17.46 -39.52
C SER A 174 -19.39 -16.84 -38.39
N VAL A 175 -18.98 -15.57 -38.51
CA VAL A 175 -18.22 -14.86 -37.47
C VAL A 175 -19.04 -14.73 -36.19
N MET A 176 -20.32 -14.39 -36.31
CA MET A 176 -21.25 -14.30 -35.18
C MET A 176 -21.34 -15.65 -34.44
N ARG A 177 -21.55 -16.76 -35.15
CA ARG A 177 -21.59 -18.10 -34.55
C ARG A 177 -20.28 -18.48 -33.86
N GLN A 178 -19.13 -18.16 -34.46
CA GLN A 178 -17.83 -18.40 -33.83
C GLN A 178 -17.68 -17.64 -32.51
N GLY A 179 -18.09 -16.37 -32.47
CA GLY A 179 -18.07 -15.56 -31.26
C GLY A 179 -18.99 -16.14 -30.17
N TYR A 180 -20.20 -16.55 -30.55
CA TYR A 180 -21.15 -17.21 -29.67
C TYR A 180 -20.62 -18.53 -29.10
N ASP A 181 -20.09 -19.41 -29.95
CA ASP A 181 -19.55 -20.71 -29.55
C ASP A 181 -18.32 -20.57 -28.64
N SER A 182 -17.49 -19.54 -28.87
CA SER A 182 -16.35 -19.22 -28.01
C SER A 182 -16.82 -18.89 -26.58
N LEU A 183 -17.78 -17.98 -26.43
CA LEU A 183 -18.33 -17.59 -25.14
C LEU A 183 -19.05 -18.77 -24.45
N LYS A 184 -19.74 -19.60 -25.22
CA LYS A 184 -20.39 -20.81 -24.70
C LYS A 184 -19.38 -21.83 -24.17
N THR A 185 -18.26 -22.00 -24.88
CA THR A 185 -17.17 -22.90 -24.46
C THR A 185 -16.50 -22.42 -23.17
N MET A 186 -16.47 -21.09 -22.94
CA MET A 186 -15.99 -20.48 -21.70
C MET A 186 -16.95 -20.66 -20.51
N GLY A 187 -18.16 -21.19 -20.73
CA GLY A 187 -19.11 -21.53 -19.67
C GLY A 187 -20.22 -20.50 -19.43
N TYR A 188 -20.38 -19.50 -20.29
CA TYR A 188 -21.43 -18.48 -20.17
C TYR A 188 -22.81 -19.00 -20.60
N HIS A 189 -23.85 -18.54 -19.89
CA HIS A 189 -25.24 -18.83 -20.23
C HIS A 189 -25.81 -17.82 -21.23
N LEU A 190 -25.55 -18.06 -22.52
CA LEU A 190 -25.99 -17.17 -23.59
C LEU A 190 -27.47 -17.39 -23.96
N PRO A 191 -28.20 -16.34 -24.38
CA PRO A 191 -29.53 -16.48 -24.98
C PRO A 191 -29.44 -17.16 -26.36
N ASP A 192 -30.58 -17.62 -26.89
CA ASP A 192 -30.65 -18.09 -28.28
C ASP A 192 -30.54 -16.88 -29.23
N ILE A 193 -29.74 -17.02 -30.30
CA ILE A 193 -29.52 -15.97 -31.31
C ILE A 193 -29.87 -16.40 -32.72
N GLU A 194 -30.33 -17.64 -32.95
CA GLU A 194 -30.57 -18.16 -34.30
C GLU A 194 -31.67 -17.43 -35.06
N HIS A 195 -32.63 -16.84 -34.32
CA HIS A 195 -33.79 -16.15 -34.88
C HIS A 195 -33.68 -14.62 -34.83
N HIS A 196 -32.57 -14.08 -34.30
CA HIS A 196 -32.36 -12.64 -34.25
C HIS A 196 -31.82 -12.10 -35.57
N SER A 197 -32.08 -10.81 -35.83
CA SER A 197 -31.38 -10.09 -36.90
C SER A 197 -29.87 -10.12 -36.65
N LEU A 198 -29.07 -10.02 -37.70
CA LEU A 198 -27.61 -9.98 -37.55
C LEU A 198 -27.15 -8.87 -36.59
N MET A 199 -27.76 -7.69 -36.69
CA MET A 199 -27.44 -6.55 -35.84
C MET A 199 -27.73 -6.82 -34.36
N ASP A 200 -28.89 -7.39 -34.05
CA ASP A 200 -29.27 -7.70 -32.67
C ASP A 200 -28.37 -8.82 -32.10
N ALA A 201 -28.08 -9.85 -32.89
CA ALA A 201 -27.19 -10.93 -32.50
C ALA A 201 -25.77 -10.42 -32.19
N PHE A 202 -25.22 -9.53 -33.02
CA PHE A 202 -23.92 -8.90 -32.76
C PHE A 202 -23.95 -8.03 -31.50
N ALA A 203 -25.00 -7.22 -31.30
CA ALA A 203 -25.14 -6.39 -30.11
C ALA A 203 -25.21 -7.23 -28.82
N VAL A 204 -25.86 -8.40 -28.86
CA VAL A 204 -25.86 -9.35 -27.74
C VAL A 204 -24.44 -9.87 -27.50
N ILE A 205 -23.75 -10.35 -28.52
CA ILE A 205 -22.38 -10.89 -28.40
C ILE A 205 -21.41 -9.84 -27.87
N GLU A 206 -21.49 -8.60 -28.35
CA GLU A 206 -20.62 -7.50 -27.92
C GLU A 206 -20.76 -7.23 -26.41
N LYS A 207 -22.00 -7.21 -25.88
CA LYS A 207 -22.23 -7.06 -24.44
C LYS A 207 -21.60 -8.19 -23.63
N TRP A 208 -21.74 -9.43 -24.09
CA TRP A 208 -21.13 -10.59 -23.42
C TRP A 208 -19.61 -10.61 -23.52
N GLN A 209 -19.03 -10.13 -24.63
CA GLN A 209 -17.59 -9.93 -24.75
C GLN A 209 -17.08 -8.88 -23.77
N GLY A 210 -17.83 -7.79 -23.58
CA GLY A 210 -17.54 -6.78 -22.55
C GLY A 210 -17.52 -7.37 -21.15
N PHE A 211 -18.57 -8.12 -20.78
CA PHE A 211 -18.66 -8.84 -19.50
C PHE A 211 -17.48 -9.80 -19.30
N HIS A 212 -17.13 -10.59 -20.32
CA HIS A 212 -15.99 -11.49 -20.29
C HIS A 212 -14.66 -10.74 -20.09
N HIS A 213 -14.46 -9.64 -20.82
CA HIS A 213 -13.24 -8.84 -20.71
C HIS A 213 -13.06 -8.28 -19.30
N LEU A 214 -14.13 -7.74 -18.71
CA LEU A 214 -14.12 -7.26 -17.33
C LEU A 214 -13.78 -8.40 -16.36
N SER A 215 -14.34 -9.59 -16.56
CA SER A 215 -14.03 -10.76 -15.72
C SER A 215 -12.56 -11.17 -15.81
N GLU A 216 -11.95 -11.18 -17.00
CA GLU A 216 -10.52 -11.50 -17.13
C GLU A 216 -9.62 -10.37 -16.60
N GLN A 217 -10.01 -9.11 -16.75
CA GLN A 217 -9.30 -8.00 -16.10
C GLN A 217 -9.33 -8.15 -14.58
N LEU A 218 -10.50 -8.48 -14.01
CA LEU A 218 -10.65 -8.68 -12.58
C LEU A 218 -9.77 -9.83 -12.07
N LYS A 219 -9.67 -10.93 -12.81
CA LYS A 219 -8.76 -12.04 -12.51
C LYS A 219 -7.31 -11.58 -12.38
N LEU A 220 -6.86 -10.75 -13.33
CA LEU A 220 -5.51 -10.17 -13.28
C LEU A 220 -5.35 -9.22 -12.09
N SER A 221 -6.35 -8.41 -11.79
CA SER A 221 -6.34 -7.50 -10.63
C SER A 221 -6.27 -8.27 -9.31
N ILE A 222 -7.01 -9.36 -9.14
CA ILE A 222 -6.93 -10.23 -7.96
C ILE A 222 -5.51 -10.79 -7.82
N ALA A 223 -4.96 -11.32 -8.91
CA ALA A 223 -3.61 -11.89 -8.96
C ALA A 223 -2.50 -10.89 -8.58
N GLN A 224 -2.68 -9.61 -8.95
CA GLN A 224 -1.68 -8.56 -8.76
C GLN A 224 -1.83 -7.82 -7.43
N LEU A 225 -3.06 -7.55 -7.00
CA LEU A 225 -3.34 -6.66 -5.87
C LEU A 225 -3.63 -7.40 -4.57
N ILE A 226 -4.08 -8.65 -4.64
CA ILE A 226 -4.51 -9.42 -3.45
C ILE A 226 -3.58 -10.59 -3.18
N THR A 227 -3.30 -11.43 -4.18
CA THR A 227 -2.48 -12.65 -4.01
C THR A 227 -1.12 -12.41 -3.34
N PRO A 228 -0.37 -11.31 -3.60
CA PRO A 228 0.90 -11.07 -2.91
C PRO A 228 0.78 -10.91 -1.39
N PHE A 229 -0.41 -10.52 -0.90
CA PHE A 229 -0.69 -10.27 0.51
C PHE A 229 -1.40 -11.43 1.19
N ASP A 230 -2.42 -11.98 0.52
CA ASP A 230 -3.30 -13.01 1.07
C ASP A 230 -3.79 -13.95 -0.03
N GLU A 231 -3.23 -15.15 -0.06
CA GLU A 231 -3.57 -16.19 -1.03
C GLU A 231 -4.97 -16.77 -0.78
N GLU A 232 -5.41 -16.89 0.48
CA GLU A 232 -6.71 -17.46 0.82
C GLU A 232 -7.84 -16.52 0.39
N LEU A 233 -7.71 -15.23 0.69
CA LEU A 233 -8.64 -14.20 0.23
C LEU A 233 -8.67 -14.11 -1.30
N SER A 234 -7.52 -14.22 -1.95
CA SER A 234 -7.42 -14.26 -3.41
C SER A 234 -8.22 -15.44 -4.01
N GLN A 235 -8.16 -16.62 -3.39
CA GLN A 235 -8.90 -17.79 -3.85
C GLN A 235 -10.41 -17.62 -3.68
N ASP A 236 -10.88 -17.01 -2.60
CA ASP A 236 -12.31 -16.70 -2.40
C ASP A 236 -12.85 -15.71 -3.45
N LEU A 237 -12.09 -14.65 -3.72
CA LEU A 237 -12.46 -13.66 -4.74
C LEU A 237 -12.47 -14.27 -6.16
N GLU A 238 -11.51 -15.13 -6.49
CA GLU A 238 -11.50 -15.89 -7.74
C GLU A 238 -12.70 -16.84 -7.85
N HIS A 239 -13.04 -17.52 -6.76
CA HIS A 239 -14.19 -18.41 -6.72
C HIS A 239 -15.48 -17.61 -6.95
N ARG A 240 -15.68 -16.51 -6.22
CA ARG A 240 -16.82 -15.59 -6.41
C ARG A 240 -16.91 -15.12 -7.86
N ARG A 241 -15.82 -14.60 -8.43
CA ARG A 241 -15.74 -14.19 -9.85
C ARG A 241 -16.13 -15.30 -10.81
N SER A 242 -15.54 -16.49 -10.66
CA SER A 242 -15.75 -17.62 -11.57
C SER A 242 -17.20 -18.15 -11.55
N SER A 243 -17.92 -17.91 -10.45
CA SER A 243 -19.33 -18.27 -10.32
C SER A 243 -20.28 -17.32 -11.08
N LEU A 244 -19.81 -16.13 -11.47
CA LEU A 244 -20.58 -15.15 -12.24
C LEU A 244 -20.50 -15.49 -13.72
N ASN A 245 -21.56 -16.15 -14.24
CA ASN A 245 -21.62 -16.60 -15.62
C ASN A 245 -22.85 -16.07 -16.38
N ARG A 246 -23.56 -15.09 -15.80
CA ARG A 246 -24.74 -14.44 -16.37
C ARG A 246 -24.57 -12.93 -16.48
N ILE A 247 -25.07 -12.35 -17.56
CA ILE A 247 -24.90 -10.92 -17.83
C ILE A 247 -25.72 -10.03 -16.88
N GLU A 248 -26.79 -10.56 -16.28
CA GLU A 248 -27.54 -9.84 -15.25
C GLU A 248 -26.73 -9.60 -13.98
N GLN A 249 -25.57 -10.25 -13.84
CA GLN A 249 -24.64 -10.13 -12.71
C GLN A 249 -23.48 -9.15 -12.99
N ASP A 250 -23.57 -8.35 -14.06
CA ASP A 250 -22.54 -7.34 -14.41
C ASP A 250 -22.28 -6.36 -13.26
N ASP A 251 -23.34 -5.94 -12.56
CA ASP A 251 -23.22 -5.09 -11.36
C ASP A 251 -22.44 -5.78 -10.23
N GLU A 252 -22.67 -7.08 -10.00
CA GLU A 252 -21.95 -7.88 -9.00
C GLU A 252 -20.46 -8.00 -9.36
N LEU A 253 -20.14 -8.13 -10.66
CA LEU A 253 -18.76 -8.19 -11.14
C LEU A 253 -18.03 -6.87 -10.89
N HIS A 254 -18.68 -5.73 -11.16
CA HIS A 254 -18.16 -4.40 -10.82
C HIS A 254 -18.08 -4.13 -9.31
N GLU A 255 -18.91 -4.77 -8.50
CA GLU A 255 -18.77 -4.72 -7.03
C GLU A 255 -17.50 -5.42 -6.57
N ILE A 256 -17.21 -6.62 -7.09
CA ILE A 256 -15.97 -7.34 -6.77
C ILE A 256 -14.75 -6.53 -7.26
N GLU A 257 -14.81 -5.92 -8.44
CA GLU A 257 -13.74 -5.04 -8.92
C GLU A 257 -13.45 -3.87 -7.96
N ARG A 258 -14.49 -3.19 -7.48
CA ARG A 258 -14.36 -2.11 -6.49
C ARG A 258 -13.81 -2.63 -5.15
N GLU A 259 -14.24 -3.83 -4.73
CA GLU A 259 -13.76 -4.50 -3.52
C GLU A 259 -12.26 -4.81 -3.63
N VAL A 260 -11.82 -5.45 -4.71
CA VAL A 260 -10.41 -5.79 -5.00
C VAL A 260 -9.53 -4.54 -5.00
N ASN A 261 -9.93 -3.48 -5.71
CA ASN A 261 -9.16 -2.25 -5.76
C ASN A 261 -9.04 -1.58 -4.39
N ARG A 262 -10.13 -1.57 -3.60
CA ARG A 262 -10.12 -1.00 -2.25
C ARG A 262 -9.22 -1.81 -1.31
N LEU A 263 -9.33 -3.14 -1.34
CA LEU A 263 -8.52 -4.03 -0.51
C LEU A 263 -7.04 -3.94 -0.88
N GLY A 264 -6.72 -3.98 -2.17
CA GLY A 264 -5.35 -3.81 -2.67
C GLY A 264 -4.73 -2.50 -2.20
N GLN A 265 -5.45 -1.37 -2.34
CA GLN A 265 -4.98 -0.08 -1.83
C GLN A 265 -4.77 -0.10 -0.31
N THR A 266 -5.70 -0.71 0.43
CA THR A 266 -5.61 -0.80 1.90
C THR A 266 -4.40 -1.61 2.35
N PHE A 267 -4.09 -2.72 1.67
CA PHE A 267 -2.90 -3.52 1.95
C PHE A 267 -1.61 -2.76 1.64
N GLU A 268 -1.53 -2.07 0.50
CA GLU A 268 -0.36 -1.26 0.16
C GLU A 268 -0.14 -0.10 1.14
N ASP A 269 -1.21 0.61 1.53
CA ASP A 269 -1.11 1.71 2.50
C ASP A 269 -0.56 1.21 3.85
N ARG A 270 -1.07 0.08 4.35
CA ARG A 270 -0.59 -0.57 5.58
C ARG A 270 0.86 -1.04 5.45
N ARG A 271 1.22 -1.63 4.31
CA ARG A 271 2.60 -2.07 4.03
C ARG A 271 3.58 -0.90 4.04
N LEU A 272 3.19 0.23 3.46
CA LEU A 272 4.01 1.46 3.47
C LEU A 272 4.15 2.04 4.88
N GLU A 273 3.09 2.01 5.70
CA GLU A 273 3.14 2.43 7.10
C GLU A 273 4.15 1.59 7.89
N VAL A 274 4.05 0.26 7.83
CA VAL A 274 4.99 -0.64 8.51
C VAL A 274 6.40 -0.48 7.97
N SER A 275 6.58 -0.35 6.65
CA SER A 275 7.90 -0.10 6.06
C SER A 275 8.51 1.19 6.60
N THR A 276 7.72 2.26 6.75
CA THR A 276 8.18 3.54 7.31
C THR A 276 8.70 3.37 8.74
N ILE A 277 7.96 2.65 9.59
CA ILE A 277 8.39 2.33 10.96
C ILE A 277 9.71 1.55 10.96
N ILE A 278 9.87 0.55 10.08
CA ILE A 278 11.11 -0.22 9.94
C ILE A 278 12.28 0.69 9.53
N GLN A 279 12.06 1.63 8.60
CA GLN A 279 13.10 2.59 8.20
C GLN A 279 13.50 3.54 9.33
N GLU A 280 12.56 3.97 10.18
CA GLU A 280 12.87 4.78 11.37
C GLU A 280 13.75 4.01 12.36
N TRP A 281 13.47 2.73 12.56
CA TRP A 281 14.32 1.86 13.39
C TRP A 281 15.70 1.65 12.79
N ARG A 282 15.82 1.48 11.46
CA ARG A 282 17.11 1.46 10.77
C ARG A 282 17.88 2.77 10.95
N GLY A 283 17.19 3.91 10.84
CA GLY A 283 17.76 5.23 11.09
C GLY A 283 18.25 5.43 12.53
N SER A 284 17.64 4.70 13.48
CA SER A 284 18.05 4.67 14.89
C SER A 284 19.22 3.71 15.17
N GLY A 285 19.70 2.99 14.15
CA GLY A 285 20.86 2.10 14.24
C GLY A 285 20.53 0.61 14.37
N ILE A 286 19.26 0.20 14.22
CA ILE A 286 18.88 -1.22 14.16
C ILE A 286 19.24 -1.81 12.80
N VAL A 287 19.81 -3.02 12.80
CA VAL A 287 20.20 -3.74 11.59
C VAL A 287 19.23 -4.89 11.38
N PHE A 288 18.48 -4.84 10.27
CA PHE A 288 17.59 -5.92 9.84
C PHE A 288 18.29 -6.80 8.77
N PRO A 289 17.96 -8.12 8.68
CA PRO A 289 18.58 -9.04 7.73
C PRO A 289 18.32 -8.72 6.26
N HIS A 290 17.22 -8.04 5.97
CA HIS A 290 16.79 -7.70 4.63
C HIS A 290 16.84 -6.18 4.44
N GLU A 291 17.43 -5.76 3.32
CA GLU A 291 17.44 -4.36 2.89
C GLU A 291 16.19 -4.07 2.05
N GLY A 292 15.69 -2.85 2.17
CA GLY A 292 14.53 -2.38 1.38
C GLY A 292 13.21 -2.44 2.13
N ASP A 293 12.13 -2.30 1.37
CA ASP A 293 10.78 -2.25 1.89
C ASP A 293 10.26 -3.64 2.28
N LEU A 294 9.29 -3.64 3.18
CA LEU A 294 8.57 -4.84 3.60
C LEU A 294 7.95 -5.55 2.40
N HIS A 295 8.16 -6.87 2.30
CA HIS A 295 7.56 -7.68 1.24
C HIS A 295 6.05 -7.87 1.51
N PRO A 296 5.16 -7.81 0.48
CA PRO A 296 3.71 -7.95 0.66
C PRO A 296 3.27 -9.16 1.50
N SER A 297 3.90 -10.32 1.30
CA SER A 297 3.55 -11.57 1.99
C SER A 297 3.85 -11.56 3.49
N GLU A 298 4.70 -10.64 3.94
CA GLU A 298 5.15 -10.56 5.34
C GLU A 298 4.27 -9.61 6.16
N LEU A 299 3.39 -8.82 5.51
CA LEU A 299 2.62 -7.75 6.15
C LEU A 299 1.88 -8.22 7.40
N MET A 300 1.11 -9.31 7.29
CA MET A 300 0.27 -9.79 8.39
C MET A 300 1.11 -10.28 9.58
N GLU A 301 2.23 -10.94 9.32
CA GLU A 301 3.14 -11.41 10.36
C GLU A 301 3.78 -10.23 11.11
N TRP A 302 4.18 -9.19 10.37
CA TRP A 302 4.72 -7.98 10.96
C TRP A 302 3.69 -7.23 11.79
N GLU A 303 2.47 -7.04 11.30
CA GLU A 303 1.42 -6.35 12.05
C GLU A 303 1.02 -7.11 13.32
N ALA A 304 0.97 -8.45 13.27
CA ALA A 304 0.68 -9.27 14.43
C ALA A 304 1.76 -9.15 15.52
N ASN A 305 3.01 -8.95 15.12
CA ASN A 305 4.17 -8.92 16.03
C ASN A 305 4.71 -7.50 16.29
N LEU A 306 4.12 -6.46 15.69
CA LEU A 306 4.70 -5.11 15.64
C LEU A 306 5.01 -4.54 17.02
N GLU A 307 4.08 -4.67 17.96
CA GLU A 307 4.26 -4.14 19.32
C GLU A 307 5.36 -4.89 20.08
N SER A 308 5.42 -6.23 19.93
CA SER A 308 6.46 -7.05 20.54
C SER A 308 7.85 -6.70 19.98
N ILE A 309 7.95 -6.51 18.67
CA ILE A 309 9.19 -6.09 17.99
C ILE A 309 9.60 -4.69 18.48
N LYS A 310 8.64 -3.77 18.59
CA LYS A 310 8.88 -2.41 19.08
C LYS A 310 9.42 -2.42 20.51
N ASP A 311 8.80 -3.18 21.43
CA ASP A 311 9.27 -3.32 22.80
C ASP A 311 10.70 -3.87 22.86
N SER A 312 11.01 -4.88 22.04
CA SER A 312 12.35 -5.45 21.93
C SER A 312 13.37 -4.42 21.42
N ILE A 313 13.00 -3.63 20.41
CA ILE A 313 13.84 -2.56 19.86
C ILE A 313 14.08 -1.46 20.88
N GLU A 314 13.06 -1.01 21.61
CA GLU A 314 13.20 0.02 22.63
C GLU A 314 14.15 -0.44 23.74
N GLN A 315 14.03 -1.69 24.19
CA GLN A 315 14.96 -2.29 25.16
C GLN A 315 16.39 -2.35 24.61
N HIS A 316 16.58 -2.80 23.36
CA HIS A 316 17.89 -2.88 22.74
C HIS A 316 18.53 -1.51 22.55
N LEU A 317 17.77 -0.51 22.10
CA LEU A 317 18.27 0.86 21.94
C LEU A 317 18.65 1.49 23.28
N ALA A 318 17.96 1.17 24.37
CA ALA A 318 18.38 1.58 25.72
C ALA A 318 19.74 0.97 26.11
N LEU A 319 19.99 -0.30 25.76
CA LEU A 319 21.30 -0.94 25.93
C LEU A 319 22.37 -0.27 25.07
N VAL A 320 22.08 0.02 23.81
CA VAL A 320 23.00 0.74 22.90
C VAL A 320 23.32 2.13 23.43
N ALA A 321 22.36 2.86 24.00
CA ALA A 321 22.59 4.16 24.61
C ALA A 321 23.54 4.07 25.83
N ARG A 322 23.36 3.06 26.69
CA ARG A 322 24.30 2.77 27.80
C ARG A 322 25.67 2.38 27.28
N TRP A 323 25.73 1.53 26.26
CA TRP A 323 26.98 1.10 25.62
C TRP A 323 27.75 2.28 25.01
N ASN A 324 27.08 3.20 24.31
CA ASN A 324 27.67 4.40 23.72
C ASN A 324 28.34 5.30 24.78
N ARG A 325 27.81 5.32 26.01
CA ARG A 325 28.47 6.01 27.14
C ARG A 325 29.83 5.38 27.42
N PHE A 326 29.91 4.05 27.50
CA PHE A 326 31.17 3.35 27.73
C PHE A 326 32.13 3.47 26.55
N GLU A 327 31.65 3.47 25.30
CA GLU A 327 32.50 3.69 24.14
C GLU A 327 33.24 5.03 24.21
N ARG A 328 32.57 6.08 24.71
CA ARG A 328 33.15 7.42 24.86
C ARG A 328 34.30 7.48 25.87
N TYR A 329 34.17 6.77 27.01
CA TYR A 329 35.18 6.82 28.08
C TYR A 329 36.21 5.69 27.95
N TRP A 330 35.77 4.48 27.63
CA TRP A 330 36.56 3.25 27.66
C TRP A 330 36.51 2.48 26.31
N PRO A 331 36.98 3.07 25.20
CA PRO A 331 36.86 2.49 23.85
C PRO A 331 37.52 1.11 23.73
N SER A 332 38.62 0.87 24.44
CA SER A 332 39.34 -0.42 24.45
C SER A 332 38.59 -1.53 25.20
N ARG A 333 37.59 -1.19 26.04
CA ARG A 333 36.80 -2.17 26.81
C ARG A 333 35.54 -2.62 26.09
N VAL A 334 35.07 -1.86 25.10
CA VAL A 334 33.84 -2.14 24.35
C VAL A 334 34.06 -2.83 22.99
N GLU A 335 35.33 -3.02 22.60
CA GLU A 335 35.70 -3.52 21.26
C GLU A 335 35.05 -4.88 20.92
N THR A 336 35.01 -5.79 21.89
CA THR A 336 34.44 -7.13 21.72
C THR A 336 32.92 -7.11 21.56
N SER A 337 32.23 -6.19 22.23
CA SER A 337 30.77 -6.08 22.22
C SER A 337 30.22 -5.19 21.11
N ARG A 338 31.06 -4.41 20.43
CA ARG A 338 30.67 -3.54 19.30
C ARG A 338 29.90 -4.28 18.22
N LYS A 339 30.24 -5.55 17.95
CA LYS A 339 29.58 -6.37 16.93
C LYS A 339 28.10 -6.66 17.21
N TRP A 340 27.64 -6.50 18.44
CA TRP A 340 26.25 -6.75 18.85
C TRP A 340 25.36 -5.50 18.75
N VAL A 341 25.97 -4.32 18.58
CA VAL A 341 25.25 -3.05 18.47
C VAL A 341 24.35 -3.08 17.24
N GLY A 342 23.06 -2.80 17.45
CA GLY A 342 22.05 -2.77 16.38
C GLY A 342 21.45 -4.14 15.99
N LEU A 343 22.06 -5.26 16.40
CA LEU A 343 21.55 -6.61 16.11
C LEU A 343 20.64 -7.12 17.23
N LEU A 344 19.33 -7.18 16.98
CA LEU A 344 18.34 -7.58 17.98
C LEU A 344 18.54 -9.01 18.51
N GLU A 345 19.02 -9.93 17.68
CA GLU A 345 19.31 -11.31 18.08
C GLU A 345 20.41 -11.42 19.16
N HIS A 346 21.23 -10.37 19.31
CA HIS A 346 22.31 -10.30 20.29
C HIS A 346 22.02 -9.33 21.45
N SER A 347 20.73 -9.06 21.72
CA SER A 347 20.32 -8.16 22.82
C SER A 347 20.80 -8.66 24.18
N GLU A 348 20.71 -9.96 24.47
CA GLU A 348 21.18 -10.55 25.73
C GLU A 348 22.71 -10.46 25.87
N ASP A 349 23.46 -10.78 24.81
CA ASP A 349 24.92 -10.66 24.80
C ASP A 349 25.37 -9.20 25.05
N LEU A 350 24.68 -8.24 24.43
CA LEU A 350 24.95 -6.82 24.64
C LEU A 350 24.63 -6.40 26.08
N GLN A 351 23.52 -6.89 26.63
CA GLN A 351 23.14 -6.63 28.02
C GLN A 351 24.22 -7.12 28.99
N ASP A 352 24.67 -8.36 28.84
CA ASP A 352 25.72 -8.94 29.70
C ASP A 352 27.01 -8.13 29.65
N ALA A 353 27.42 -7.66 28.45
CA ALA A 353 28.59 -6.80 28.33
C ALA A 353 28.41 -5.43 28.97
N VAL A 354 27.25 -4.78 28.79
CA VAL A 354 26.97 -3.48 29.42
C VAL A 354 26.92 -3.63 30.94
N ASP A 355 26.29 -4.68 31.46
CA ASP A 355 26.21 -4.92 32.89
C ASP A 355 27.58 -5.25 33.50
N ALA A 356 28.44 -5.98 32.79
CA ALA A 356 29.83 -6.20 33.20
C ALA A 356 30.64 -4.89 33.24
N LEU A 357 30.43 -3.97 32.30
CA LEU A 357 31.07 -2.65 32.29
C LEU A 357 30.58 -1.77 33.44
N ASP A 358 29.28 -1.80 33.74
CA ASP A 358 28.70 -1.09 34.88
C ASP A 358 29.22 -1.64 36.22
N GLN A 359 29.37 -2.97 36.34
CA GLN A 359 29.99 -3.58 37.51
C GLN A 359 31.45 -3.15 37.66
N LEU A 360 32.22 -3.15 36.57
CA LEU A 360 33.61 -2.68 36.57
C LEU A 360 33.70 -1.20 36.97
N TRP A 361 32.79 -0.35 36.48
CA TRP A 361 32.70 1.06 36.86
C TRP A 361 32.51 1.22 38.35
N LYS A 362 31.49 0.57 38.90
CA LYS A 362 31.21 0.61 40.34
C LYS A 362 32.39 0.09 41.17
N GLN A 363 33.04 -0.98 40.71
CA GLN A 363 34.20 -1.53 41.41
C GLN A 363 35.36 -0.53 41.44
N LEU A 364 35.72 0.05 40.30
CA LEU A 364 36.80 1.04 40.21
C LEU A 364 36.49 2.30 41.03
N GLU A 365 35.23 2.73 41.03
CA GLU A 365 34.76 3.84 41.85
C GLU A 365 34.91 3.53 43.35
N LEU A 366 34.46 2.36 43.81
CA LEU A 366 34.61 1.96 45.22
C LEU A 366 36.07 1.80 45.64
N ASP A 367 36.90 1.15 44.80
CA ASP A 367 38.32 0.98 45.05
C ASP A 367 39.05 2.33 45.12
N GLY A 368 38.70 3.25 44.20
CA GLY A 368 39.23 4.60 44.18
C GLY A 368 38.80 5.43 45.38
N LEU A 369 37.53 5.35 45.79
CA LEU A 369 37.01 6.03 46.98
C LEU A 369 37.70 5.53 48.24
N SER A 370 37.87 4.21 48.40
CA SER A 370 38.60 3.65 49.53
C SER A 370 40.05 4.12 49.58
N LEU A 371 40.70 4.29 48.43
CA LEU A 371 42.05 4.82 48.36
C LEU A 371 42.10 6.31 48.74
N LEU A 372 41.16 7.12 48.23
CA LEU A 372 41.08 8.55 48.55
C LEU A 372 40.75 8.76 50.04
N ASP A 373 39.80 8.03 50.59
CA ASP A 373 39.41 8.11 52.01
C ASP A 373 40.60 7.81 52.94
N HIS A 374 41.50 6.90 52.57
CA HIS A 374 42.73 6.63 53.32
C HIS A 374 43.64 7.86 53.42
N PHE A 375 43.84 8.56 52.30
CA PHE A 375 44.71 9.74 52.24
C PHE A 375 44.04 11.01 52.80
N GLU A 376 42.73 11.16 52.60
CA GLU A 376 41.93 12.21 53.26
C GLU A 376 41.94 12.02 54.78
N GLY A 377 41.89 10.77 55.27
CA GLY A 377 42.05 10.45 56.69
C GLY A 377 43.42 10.83 57.26
N ALA A 378 44.47 10.82 56.43
CA ALA A 378 45.80 11.35 56.76
C ALA A 378 45.91 12.89 56.62
N GLY A 379 44.83 13.54 56.18
CA GLY A 379 44.67 14.99 56.12
C GLY A 379 44.93 15.64 54.76
N LEU A 380 45.14 14.87 53.68
CA LEU A 380 45.27 15.43 52.33
C LEU A 380 43.92 15.92 51.78
N VAL A 381 43.92 17.01 51.01
CA VAL A 381 42.70 17.55 50.36
C VAL A 381 42.60 17.01 48.94
N LEU A 382 41.61 16.16 48.66
CA LEU A 382 41.51 15.38 47.41
C LEU A 382 40.18 15.51 46.65
N ASP A 383 39.40 16.58 46.90
CA ASP A 383 38.06 16.79 46.30
C ASP A 383 38.05 16.70 44.76
N GLU A 384 39.07 17.27 44.09
CA GLU A 384 39.18 17.21 42.63
C GLU A 384 39.39 15.78 42.11
N TRP A 385 40.10 14.94 42.86
CA TRP A 385 40.29 13.54 42.50
C TRP A 385 39.02 12.73 42.67
N ARG A 386 38.23 13.04 43.70
CA ARG A 386 36.90 12.45 43.92
C ARG A 386 35.97 12.77 42.76
N GLN A 387 35.95 14.02 42.28
CA GLN A 387 35.16 14.39 41.11
C GLN A 387 35.60 13.63 39.85
N ARG A 388 36.92 13.59 39.56
CA ARG A 388 37.46 12.86 38.40
C ARG A 388 37.12 11.37 38.44
N LEU A 389 37.14 10.77 39.63
CA LEU A 389 36.80 9.36 39.83
C LEU A 389 35.36 9.06 39.41
N PHE A 390 34.40 9.91 39.75
CA PHE A 390 33.00 9.73 39.33
C PHE A 390 32.80 9.98 37.82
N GLU A 391 33.64 10.80 37.19
CA GLU A 391 33.55 11.12 35.76
C GLU A 391 34.19 10.03 34.88
N ASP A 392 35.37 9.52 35.24
CA ASP A 392 36.07 8.44 34.55
C ASP A 392 36.94 7.64 35.55
N PRO A 393 36.37 6.57 36.15
CA PRO A 393 37.06 5.80 37.18
C PRO A 393 38.32 5.12 36.66
N LEU A 394 38.31 4.60 35.44
CA LEU A 394 39.43 3.84 34.89
C LEU A 394 40.67 4.71 34.74
N ARG A 395 40.53 5.83 34.04
CA ARG A 395 41.63 6.77 33.83
C ARG A 395 42.10 7.38 35.15
N THR A 396 41.16 7.67 36.05
CA THR A 396 41.50 8.21 37.36
C THR A 396 42.29 7.20 38.18
N MET A 397 41.91 5.93 38.17
CA MET A 397 42.65 4.86 38.87
C MET A 397 44.06 4.65 38.31
N GLU A 398 44.24 4.74 36.98
CA GLU A 398 45.58 4.75 36.36
C GLU A 398 46.42 5.94 36.89
N MET A 399 45.84 7.14 36.93
CA MET A 399 46.53 8.33 37.45
C MET A 399 46.84 8.21 38.95
N LEU A 400 45.90 7.70 39.76
CA LEU A 400 46.07 7.46 41.19
C LEU A 400 47.22 6.50 41.48
N THR A 401 47.37 5.46 40.65
CA THR A 401 48.48 4.50 40.76
C THR A 401 49.84 5.18 40.64
N HIS A 402 49.95 6.20 39.79
CA HIS A 402 51.18 6.99 39.61
C HIS A 402 51.36 8.06 40.70
N ALA A 403 50.27 8.63 41.23
CA ALA A 403 50.32 9.64 42.28
C ALA A 403 50.63 9.04 43.66
N ARG A 404 50.22 7.79 43.90
CA ARG A 404 50.29 7.10 45.19
C ARG A 404 51.66 7.19 45.89
N PRO A 405 52.80 6.92 45.25
CA PRO A 405 54.11 7.00 45.94
C PRO A 405 54.42 8.40 46.49
N LYS A 406 53.95 9.46 45.82
CA LYS A 406 54.14 10.84 46.30
C LYS A 406 53.25 11.12 47.51
N TRP A 407 52.02 10.61 47.50
CA TRP A 407 51.09 10.74 48.63
C TRP A 407 51.57 9.95 49.84
N ASP A 408 52.04 8.72 49.66
CA ASP A 408 52.66 7.92 50.72
C ASP A 408 53.83 8.69 51.36
N ARG A 409 54.72 9.28 50.55
CA ARG A 409 55.82 10.12 51.04
C ARG A 409 55.33 11.34 51.80
N ALA A 410 54.32 12.04 51.27
CA ALA A 410 53.74 13.22 51.92
C ALA A 410 53.11 12.88 53.28
N VAL A 411 52.36 11.77 53.36
CA VAL A 411 51.78 11.27 54.62
C VAL A 411 52.88 10.97 55.63
N SER A 412 53.94 10.24 55.25
CA SER A 412 55.07 10.00 56.15
C SER A 412 55.77 11.28 56.62
N LEU A 413 55.90 12.30 55.75
CA LEU A 413 56.45 13.59 56.15
C LEU A 413 55.53 14.37 57.10
N ILE A 414 54.20 14.29 56.91
CA ILE A 414 53.21 14.86 57.84
C ILE A 414 53.32 14.19 59.20
N GLU A 415 53.31 12.86 59.27
CA GLU A 415 53.45 12.10 60.52
C GLU A 415 54.77 12.46 61.24
N ASN A 416 55.87 12.55 60.49
CA ASN A 416 57.16 12.93 61.05
C ASN A 416 57.16 14.38 61.57
N LEU A 417 56.55 15.33 60.85
CA LEU A 417 56.41 16.72 61.28
C LEU A 417 55.57 16.83 62.56
N GLU A 418 54.46 16.09 62.64
CA GLU A 418 53.58 16.04 63.81
C GLU A 418 54.29 15.38 65.02
N ALA A 419 55.25 14.48 64.79
CA ALA A 419 56.08 13.88 65.83
C ALA A 419 57.28 14.74 66.26
N VAL A 420 57.70 15.75 65.48
CA VAL A 420 58.80 16.64 65.86
C VAL A 420 58.38 17.49 67.06
N ASP A 421 59.16 17.42 68.13
CA ASP A 421 58.99 18.30 69.28
C ASP A 421 59.26 19.77 68.91
N VAL A 422 58.19 20.56 68.93
CA VAL A 422 58.20 22.00 68.63
C VAL A 422 57.98 22.87 69.87
N SER A 423 57.94 22.26 71.07
CA SER A 423 57.58 22.93 72.33
C SER A 423 58.52 24.08 72.71
N PHE A 424 59.78 24.02 72.28
CA PHE A 424 60.81 25.02 72.62
C PHE A 424 60.89 26.18 71.62
N GLU A 425 60.64 25.95 70.33
CA GLU A 425 60.90 26.94 69.26
C GLU A 425 59.64 27.47 68.55
N GLY A 426 58.48 26.91 68.85
CA GLY A 426 57.18 27.32 68.31
C GLY A 426 56.71 26.46 67.12
N GLU A 427 55.40 26.24 67.06
CA GLU A 427 54.77 25.27 66.13
C GLU A 427 54.62 25.78 64.70
N GLY A 428 54.73 27.10 64.46
CA GLY A 428 54.38 27.75 63.19
C GLY A 428 55.14 27.21 61.96
N GLY A 429 56.41 26.83 62.14
CA GLY A 429 57.23 26.30 61.04
C GLY A 429 56.86 24.87 60.63
N ALA A 430 56.41 24.04 61.58
CA ALA A 430 55.97 22.67 61.32
C ALA A 430 54.53 22.66 60.79
N THR A 431 53.62 23.38 61.46
CA THR A 431 52.22 23.52 61.03
C THR A 431 52.08 24.14 59.65
N GLY A 432 52.89 25.14 59.30
CA GLY A 432 52.91 25.71 57.94
C GLY A 432 53.31 24.70 56.86
N ARG A 433 54.28 23.81 57.14
CA ARG A 433 54.72 22.76 56.21
C ARG A 433 53.73 21.62 56.10
N VAL A 434 53.10 21.22 57.20
CA VAL A 434 51.96 20.28 57.18
C VAL A 434 50.85 20.82 56.27
N ARG A 435 50.51 22.11 56.41
CA ARG A 435 49.50 22.75 55.56
C ARG A 435 49.88 22.73 54.08
N LEU A 436 51.14 23.04 53.74
CA LEU A 436 51.62 22.97 52.36
C LEU A 436 51.51 21.55 51.78
N LEU A 437 51.92 20.54 52.54
CA LEU A 437 51.80 19.13 52.10
C LEU A 437 50.35 18.68 51.91
N ARG A 438 49.38 19.29 52.62
CA ARG A 438 47.96 18.94 52.55
C ARG A 438 47.19 19.64 51.43
N GLU A 439 47.46 20.92 51.21
CA GLU A 439 46.63 21.80 50.38
C GLU A 439 47.23 22.12 48.99
N THR A 440 48.51 21.82 48.74
CA THR A 440 49.19 22.21 47.50
C THR A 440 49.67 21.02 46.66
N GLU A 441 49.94 21.27 45.38
CA GLU A 441 50.46 20.24 44.48
C GLU A 441 51.85 19.76 44.94
N LEU A 442 51.96 18.45 45.15
CA LEU A 442 53.17 17.83 45.69
C LEU A 442 54.30 17.79 44.66
N SER A 443 55.27 18.69 44.84
CA SER A 443 56.54 18.68 44.11
C SER A 443 57.64 17.94 44.89
N VAL A 444 58.60 17.38 44.17
CA VAL A 444 59.76 16.71 44.80
C VAL A 444 60.58 17.71 45.61
N GLU A 445 60.75 18.94 45.10
CA GLU A 445 61.47 20.01 45.78
C GLU A 445 60.84 20.38 47.13
N LEU A 446 59.50 20.48 47.20
CA LEU A 446 58.78 20.74 48.46
C LEU A 446 59.02 19.60 49.46
N MET A 447 58.89 18.35 49.01
CA MET A 447 59.08 17.19 49.88
C MET A 447 60.52 17.09 50.41
N ASP A 448 61.51 17.37 49.56
CA ASP A 448 62.92 17.37 49.94
C ASP A 448 63.24 18.52 50.94
N GLU A 449 62.63 19.69 50.77
CA GLU A 449 62.73 20.82 51.71
C GLU A 449 62.14 20.47 53.08
N VAL A 450 60.95 19.87 53.10
CA VAL A 450 60.30 19.44 54.33
C VAL A 450 61.12 18.36 55.04
N GLU A 451 61.62 17.38 54.30
CA GLU A 451 62.48 16.33 54.85
C GLU A 451 63.78 16.90 55.43
N HIS A 452 64.39 17.88 54.75
CA HIS A 452 65.55 18.58 55.28
C HIS A 452 65.22 19.31 56.58
N PHE A 453 64.10 20.03 56.62
CA PHE A 453 63.62 20.71 57.83
C PHE A 453 63.43 19.74 59.00
N ILE A 454 62.75 18.61 58.78
CA ILE A 454 62.55 17.56 59.81
C ILE A 454 63.90 17.07 60.32
N ASN A 455 64.84 16.74 59.42
CA ASN A 455 66.16 16.24 59.80
C ASN A 455 66.97 17.26 60.62
N GLU A 456 66.96 18.52 60.22
CA GLU A 456 67.61 19.60 60.97
C GLU A 456 66.99 19.76 62.36
N ARG A 457 65.66 19.72 62.45
CA ARG A 457 64.90 19.83 63.70
C ARG A 457 65.18 18.66 64.63
N THR A 458 65.06 17.43 64.17
CA THR A 458 65.34 16.24 64.97
C THR A 458 66.79 16.24 65.49
N ARG A 459 67.77 16.63 64.66
CA ARG A 459 69.17 16.77 65.10
C ARG A 459 69.37 17.85 66.15
N ARG A 460 68.68 18.99 66.03
CA ARG A 460 68.75 20.07 67.01
C ARG A 460 68.09 19.66 68.33
N ASN A 461 66.93 19.02 68.26
CA ASN A 461 66.20 18.50 69.41
C ASN A 461 67.02 17.45 70.17
N ASN A 462 67.62 16.50 69.46
CA ASN A 462 68.49 15.50 70.09
C ASN A 462 69.71 16.14 70.76
N ARG A 463 70.36 17.13 70.12
CA ARG A 463 71.48 17.87 70.73
C ARG A 463 71.04 18.64 71.99
N HIS A 464 69.86 19.26 71.97
CA HIS A 464 69.32 19.96 73.13
C HIS A 464 69.00 18.97 74.26
N ARG A 465 68.37 17.84 73.93
CA ARG A 465 68.09 16.76 74.87
C ARG A 465 69.36 16.17 75.48
N ASP A 466 70.41 15.96 74.68
CA ASP A 466 71.72 15.50 75.15
C ASP A 466 72.39 16.52 76.08
N MET A 467 72.27 17.82 75.79
CA MET A 467 72.72 18.90 76.66
C MET A 467 72.01 18.84 78.02
N LEU A 468 70.67 18.80 78.02
CA LEU A 468 69.87 18.67 79.25
C LEU A 468 70.16 17.38 80.02
N ASN A 469 70.41 16.27 79.32
CA ASN A 469 70.83 15.01 79.94
C ASN A 469 72.20 15.13 80.61
N ARG A 470 73.15 15.86 80.03
CA ARG A 470 74.45 16.15 80.67
C ARG A 470 74.28 17.04 81.89
N GLU A 471 73.49 18.11 81.78
CA GLU A 471 73.19 18.98 82.93
C GLU A 471 72.53 18.20 84.07
N LEU A 472 71.59 17.32 83.75
CA LEU A 472 70.98 16.42 84.73
C LEU A 472 72.00 15.44 85.33
N ALA A 473 72.92 14.90 84.53
CA ALA A 473 73.98 14.02 85.01
C ALA A 473 74.97 14.74 85.94
N ASP A 474 75.32 16.00 85.65
CA ASP A 474 76.14 16.82 86.53
C ASP A 474 75.44 17.08 87.87
N LEU A 475 74.12 17.33 87.85
CA LEU A 475 73.29 17.43 89.06
C LEU A 475 73.23 16.10 89.83
N ARG A 476 73.21 14.94 89.14
CA ARG A 476 73.30 13.61 89.77
C ARG A 476 74.63 13.43 90.50
N ILE A 477 75.75 13.77 89.86
CA ILE A 477 77.10 13.64 90.43
C ILE A 477 77.26 14.52 91.67
N ALA A 478 76.63 15.70 91.68
CA ALA A 478 76.67 16.63 92.80
C ALA A 478 75.76 16.22 94.00
N ASP A 479 75.04 15.09 93.92
CA ASP A 479 74.06 14.59 94.89
C ASP A 479 72.88 15.57 95.15
N LYS A 480 72.47 16.29 94.10
CA LYS A 480 71.49 17.39 94.17
C LYS A 480 70.10 17.01 93.72
N ILE A 481 69.82 15.72 93.56
CA ILE A 481 68.55 15.20 93.07
C ILE A 481 67.85 14.44 94.20
N GLY A 482 66.80 15.06 94.78
CA GLY A 482 66.04 14.44 95.87
C GLY A 482 65.06 13.36 95.39
N THR A 483 64.35 13.58 94.28
CA THR A 483 63.48 12.58 93.64
C THR A 483 63.54 12.75 92.13
N GLU A 484 63.99 11.70 91.45
CA GLU A 484 64.15 11.69 90.01
C GLU A 484 62.83 11.33 89.32
N ARG A 485 62.46 12.12 88.31
CA ARG A 485 61.35 11.81 87.40
C ARG A 485 61.88 11.11 86.17
N ASP A 486 61.04 10.28 85.56
CA ASP A 486 61.34 9.71 84.25
C ASP A 486 61.30 10.81 83.20
N THR A 487 62.48 11.18 82.67
CA THR A 487 62.62 12.23 81.67
C THR A 487 62.43 11.72 80.25
N SER A 488 62.32 10.40 80.05
CA SER A 488 62.27 9.76 78.73
C SER A 488 61.05 10.19 77.91
N ALA A 489 59.92 10.48 78.56
CA ALA A 489 58.67 10.90 77.93
C ALA A 489 58.46 12.43 77.88
N MET A 490 59.34 13.24 78.48
CA MET A 490 59.19 14.70 78.51
C MET A 490 59.53 15.31 77.14
N ASN A 491 58.72 16.27 76.69
CA ASN A 491 59.14 17.18 75.61
C ASN A 491 60.27 18.11 76.09
N LEU A 492 60.97 18.76 75.18
CA LEU A 492 62.15 19.57 75.45
C LEU A 492 61.85 20.72 76.41
N ASN A 493 60.73 21.40 76.25
CA ASN A 493 60.35 22.50 77.14
C ASN A 493 60.05 22.00 78.57
N GLU A 494 59.37 20.86 78.70
CA GLU A 494 59.13 20.19 79.99
C GLU A 494 60.45 19.73 80.63
N PHE A 495 61.35 19.16 79.84
CA PHE A 495 62.64 18.66 80.31
C PHE A 495 63.54 19.82 80.75
N GLU A 496 63.61 20.90 79.98
CA GLU A 496 64.34 22.12 80.32
C GLU A 496 63.76 22.78 81.57
N SER A 497 62.42 22.89 81.66
CA SER A 497 61.74 23.39 82.86
C SER A 497 62.07 22.52 84.08
N TYR A 498 62.10 21.19 83.93
CA TYR A 498 62.49 20.27 85.00
C TYR A 498 63.94 20.48 85.45
N VAL A 499 64.91 20.51 84.53
CA VAL A 499 66.32 20.77 84.85
C VAL A 499 66.48 22.15 85.51
N ALA A 500 65.82 23.18 84.99
CA ALA A 500 65.86 24.53 85.56
C ALA A 500 65.27 24.58 86.98
N THR A 501 64.20 23.81 87.27
CA THR A 501 63.66 23.73 88.64
C THR A 501 64.63 23.06 89.62
N LEU A 502 65.34 22.01 89.20
CA LEU A 502 66.37 21.34 90.00
C LEU A 502 67.56 22.27 90.30
N GLN A 503 68.00 23.03 89.29
CA GLN A 503 69.04 24.06 89.46
C GLN A 503 68.60 25.20 90.40
N ARG A 504 67.32 25.60 90.37
CA ARG A 504 66.80 26.64 91.29
C ARG A 504 66.69 26.15 92.73
N SER A 505 66.29 24.90 92.97
CA SER A 505 66.26 24.33 94.32
C SER A 505 67.66 24.26 94.96
N ASP A 506 68.72 24.14 94.16
CA ASP A 506 70.12 24.21 94.60
C ASP A 506 70.50 25.61 95.09
N SER A 507 70.11 26.66 94.35
CA SER A 507 70.38 28.05 94.76
C SER A 507 69.69 28.48 96.06
N THR A 508 68.61 27.82 96.46
CA THR A 508 67.95 28.05 97.76
C THR A 508 68.60 27.33 98.95
N VAL A 509 69.43 26.30 98.74
CA VAL A 509 70.11 25.57 99.83
C VAL A 509 71.47 26.19 100.17
N THR A 510 72.10 26.93 99.25
CA THR A 510 73.35 27.68 99.52
C THR A 510 73.19 29.03 100.24
N LEU A 511 71.98 29.41 100.67
CA LEU A 511 71.70 30.63 101.45
C LEU A 511 71.05 30.35 102.82
N GLY A 512 71.16 29.12 103.34
CA GLY A 512 70.75 28.74 104.69
C GLY A 512 71.92 28.49 105.62
#